data_AF-A0A6C0AWP1-F1
#
_entry.id   AF-A0A6C0AWP1-F1
#
_cell.length_a   1.000
_cell.length_b   1.000
_cell.length_c   1.000
_cell.angle_alpha   90.00
_cell.angle_beta   90.00
_cell.angle_gamma   90.00
#
_symmetry.space_group_name_H-M   'P 1'
#
loop_
_entity.id
_entity.type
_entity.pdbx_description
1 polymer ?
#
loop_
_entity_poly.entity_id
_entity_poly.type
_entity_poly.pdbx_seq_one_letter_code
_entity_poly.pdbx_strand_id
1 'polypeptide(L)' 'MDNITKVVERLAELDEKLNELKEEKKNVDEEVKTLEEGLIVYCQENQQSVESVTGGQYNVKRSTGRKLKKKV' A
#
# COMPACT_ATOMS: atom_id res chain seq x y z
N MET A 1 -15.99 -39.66 7.35
CA MET A 1 -16.04 -38.65 6.25
C MET A 1 -16.11 -37.23 6.80
N ASP A 2 -16.71 -37.00 7.97
CA ASP A 2 -16.96 -35.67 8.57
C ASP A 2 -15.75 -34.73 8.71
N ASN A 3 -14.53 -35.27 8.85
CA ASN A 3 -13.33 -34.43 8.95
C ASN A 3 -12.92 -33.82 7.60
N ILE A 4 -13.16 -34.50 6.48
CA ILE A 4 -12.77 -33.97 5.16
C ILE A 4 -13.69 -32.81 4.77
N THR A 5 -14.99 -32.92 5.02
CA THR A 5 -15.95 -31.85 4.73
C THR A 5 -15.62 -30.58 5.52
N LYS A 6 -15.31 -30.70 6.81
CA LYS A 6 -14.88 -29.57 7.65
C LYS A 6 -13.58 -28.91 7.15
N VAL A 7 -12.64 -29.72 6.65
CA VAL A 7 -11.40 -29.19 6.05
C VAL A 7 -11.71 -28.41 4.78
N VAL A 8 -12.57 -28.92 3.91
CA VAL A 8 -12.97 -28.24 2.67
C VAL A 8 -13.71 -26.93 2.96
N GLU A 9 -14.64 -26.92 3.93
CA GLU A 9 -15.33 -25.70 4.39
C GLU A 9 -14.32 -24.67 4.91
N ARG A 10 -13.36 -25.10 5.73
CA ARG A 10 -12.34 -24.20 6.27
C ARG A 10 -11.41 -23.63 5.19
N LEU A 11 -11.08 -24.42 4.16
CA LEU A 11 -10.29 -23.95 3.03
C LEU A 11 -11.06 -22.90 2.22
N ALA A 12 -12.36 -23.11 1.98
CA ALA A 12 -13.21 -22.12 1.30
C ALA A 12 -13.28 -20.80 2.07
N GLU A 13 -13.48 -20.84 3.40
CA GLU A 13 -13.47 -19.64 4.25
C GLU A 13 -12.13 -18.88 4.18
N LEU A 14 -11.01 -19.62 4.11
CA LEU A 14 -9.68 -19.02 4.02
C LEU A 14 -9.42 -18.39 2.67
N ASP A 15 -9.90 -18.99 1.58
CA ASP A 15 -9.80 -18.45 0.23
C ASP A 15 -10.62 -17.16 0.08
N GLU A 16 -11.84 -17.11 0.65
CA GLU A 16 -12.65 -15.88 0.69
C GLU A 16 -11.92 -14.75 1.43
N LYS A 17 -11.43 -15.02 2.64
CA LYS A 17 -10.66 -14.03 3.42
C LYS A 17 -9.39 -13.58 2.70
N LEU A 18 -8.72 -14.49 2.01
CA LEU A 18 -7.54 -14.14 1.22
C LEU A 18 -7.89 -13.20 0.07
N ASN A 19 -9.05 -13.38 -0.56
CA ASN A 19 -9.52 -12.50 -1.63
C ASN A 19 -9.92 -11.12 -1.09
N GLU A 20 -10.61 -11.06 0.05
CA GLU A 20 -10.93 -9.80 0.73
C GLU A 20 -9.65 -9.01 1.06
N LEU A 21 -8.64 -9.67 1.65
CA LEU A 21 -7.36 -9.04 1.97
C LEU A 21 -6.60 -8.56 0.73
N LYS A 22 -6.74 -9.24 -0.42
CA LYS A 22 -6.13 -8.80 -1.68
C LYS A 22 -6.79 -7.53 -2.21
N GLU A 23 -8.11 -7.44 -2.13
CA GLU A 23 -8.85 -6.24 -2.53
C GLU A 23 -8.57 -5.07 -1.58
N GLU A 24 -8.56 -5.29 -0.27
CA GLU A 24 -8.17 -4.28 0.71
C GLU A 24 -6.76 -3.75 0.46
N LYS A 25 -5.80 -4.66 0.22
CA LYS A 25 -4.43 -4.27 -0.11
C LYS A 25 -4.38 -3.41 -1.38
N LYS A 26 -5.13 -3.79 -2.42
CA LYS A 26 -5.17 -3.03 -3.68
C LYS A 26 -5.73 -1.62 -3.45
N ASN A 27 -6.79 -1.49 -2.67
CA ASN A 27 -7.37 -0.19 -2.32
C ASN A 27 -6.37 0.69 -1.56
N VAL A 28 -5.65 0.12 -0.59
CA VAL A 28 -4.60 0.83 0.16
C VAL A 28 -3.45 1.23 -0.77
N ASP A 29 -3.03 0.35 -1.69
CA ASP A 29 -1.96 0.65 -2.64
C ASP A 29 -2.32 1.83 -3.56
N GLU A 30 -3.59 1.88 -4.02
CA GLU A 30 -4.16 2.98 -4.80
C GLU A 30 -4.25 4.28 -3.98
N GLU A 31 -4.75 4.23 -2.75
CA GLU A 31 -4.85 5.41 -1.87
C GLU A 31 -3.48 6.04 -1.61
N VAL A 32 -2.47 5.20 -1.29
CA VAL A 32 -1.11 5.71 -1.09
C VAL A 32 -0.56 6.33 -2.38
N LYS A 33 -0.87 5.76 -3.55
CA LYS A 33 -0.44 6.33 -4.84
C LYS A 33 -1.05 7.72 -5.06
N THR A 34 -2.35 7.89 -4.78
CA THR A 34 -3.02 9.19 -4.87
C THR A 34 -2.41 10.21 -3.91
N LEU A 35 -2.11 9.81 -2.67
CA LEU A 35 -1.46 10.69 -1.69
C LEU A 35 -0.03 11.07 -2.10
N GLU A 36 0.72 10.14 -2.68
CA GLU A 36 2.05 10.40 -3.24
C GLU A 36 2.00 11.42 -4.39
N GLU A 37 1.06 11.25 -5.31
CA GLU A 37 0.84 12.20 -6.41
C GLU A 37 0.46 13.58 -5.86
N GLY A 38 -0.44 13.65 -4.88
CA GLY A 38 -0.82 14.89 -4.20
C GLY A 38 0.36 15.58 -3.52
N LEU A 39 1.22 14.83 -2.83
CA LEU A 39 2.44 15.35 -2.21
C LEU A 39 3.42 15.89 -3.25
N ILE A 40 3.57 15.20 -4.39
CA ILE A 40 4.42 15.66 -5.49
C ILE A 40 3.88 16.97 -6.08
N VAL A 41 2.56 17.06 -6.32
CA VAL A 41 1.93 18.28 -6.85
C VAL A 41 2.11 19.44 -5.87
N TYR A 42 1.81 19.23 -4.59
CA TYR A 42 2.03 20.24 -3.55
C TYR A 42 3.47 20.76 -3.54
N CYS A 43 4.46 19.85 -3.57
CA CYS A 43 5.86 20.25 -3.59
C CYS A 43 6.22 21.05 -4.84
N GLN A 44 5.65 20.71 -6.01
CA GLN A 44 5.86 21.46 -7.25
C GLN A 44 5.29 22.88 -7.19
N GLU A 45 4.05 23.03 -6.72
CA GLU A 45 3.37 24.32 -6.61
C GLU A 45 4.08 25.26 -5.63
N ASN A 46 4.64 24.70 -4.56
CA ASN A 46 5.32 25.47 -3.51
C ASN A 46 6.84 25.59 -3.74
N GLN A 47 7.37 25.10 -4.86
CA GLN A 47 8.81 25.08 -5.16
C GLN A 47 9.66 24.43 -4.03
N GLN A 48 9.07 23.45 -3.34
CA GLN A 48 9.70 22.71 -2.25
C GLN A 48 10.11 21.31 -2.70
N SER A 49 11.06 20.71 -2.00
CA SER A 49 11.41 19.31 -2.21
C SER A 49 10.56 18.41 -1.31
N VAL A 50 10.26 17.19 -1.79
CA VAL A 50 9.57 16.17 -0.96
C VAL A 50 10.38 15.87 0.31
N GLU A 51 11.71 15.84 0.19
CA GLU A 51 12.61 15.63 1.33
C GLU A 51 12.46 16.73 2.39
N SER A 52 12.37 18.00 1.98
CA SER A 52 12.17 19.11 2.93
C SER A 52 10.81 19.08 3.60
N VAL A 53 9.73 18.75 2.87
CA VAL A 53 8.37 18.71 3.42
C VAL A 53 8.20 17.55 4.40
N THR A 54 8.86 16.43 4.14
CA THR A 54 8.72 15.20 4.92
C THR A 54 9.80 15.02 5.98
N GLY A 55 10.73 15.97 6.12
CA GLY A 55 11.90 15.83 7.01
C GLY A 55 12.77 14.61 6.68
N GLY A 56 12.77 14.18 5.41
CA GLY A 56 13.42 12.97 4.92
C GLY A 56 12.83 11.66 5.45
N GLN A 57 11.63 11.67 6.04
CA GLN A 57 10.93 10.46 6.49
C GLN A 57 10.29 9.69 5.32
N TYR A 58 10.09 10.35 4.19
CA TYR A 58 9.43 9.77 3.04
C TYR A 58 10.14 10.16 1.74
N ASN A 59 10.41 9.16 0.89
CA ASN A 59 11.15 9.37 -0.35
C ASN A 59 10.36 8.80 -1.52
N VAL A 60 9.74 9.67 -2.29
CA VAL A 60 8.96 9.33 -3.48
C VAL A 60 9.78 9.71 -4.71
N LYS A 61 10.16 8.73 -5.54
CA LYS A 61 10.77 9.00 -6.84
C LYS A 61 9.68 9.10 -7.90
N ARG A 62 9.78 10.10 -8.78
CA ARG A 62 8.78 10.44 -9.81
C ARG A 62 8.46 9.34 -10.85
N SER A 63 9.11 8.16 -10.84
CA SER A 63 8.92 7.19 -11.93
C SER A 63 9.16 5.71 -11.61
N THR A 64 9.48 5.31 -10.38
CA THR A 64 9.67 3.88 -10.06
C THR A 64 9.40 3.67 -8.58
N GLY A 65 8.58 2.67 -8.27
CA GLY A 65 7.93 2.43 -6.98
C GLY A 65 8.76 2.66 -5.72
N ARG A 66 8.03 3.02 -4.66
CA ARG A 66 8.47 3.28 -3.29
C ARG A 66 9.68 2.44 -2.86
N LYS A 67 10.69 3.10 -2.31
CA LYS A 67 11.61 2.47 -1.37
C LYS A 67 11.45 3.15 -0.02
N LEU A 68 10.65 2.55 0.87
CA LEU A 68 10.64 2.90 2.29
C LEU A 68 12.04 2.69 2.85
N LYS A 69 12.80 3.77 3.07
CA LYS A 69 14.02 3.72 3.86
C LYS A 69 13.63 3.89 5.32
N LYS A 70 13.68 2.79 6.09
CA LYS A 70 13.61 2.87 7.54
C LYS A 70 14.87 3.59 8.03
N LYS A 71 14.72 4.75 8.68
CA LYS A 71 15.83 5.37 9.42
C LYS A 71 16.19 4.44 10.58
N VAL A 72 17.43 3.94 10.57
CA VAL A 72 18.09 3.36 11.75
C VAL A 72 18.62 4.51 12.58
#